data_AF-A0A3A6N254-F1
#
_entry.id   AF-A0A3A6N254-F1
#
_cell.length_a   1.000
_cell.length_b   1.000
_cell.length_c   1.000
_cell.angle_alpha   90.00
_cell.angle_beta   90.00
_cell.angle_gamma   90.00
#
_symmetry.space_group_name_H-M   'P 1'
#
loop_
_entity.id
_entity.type
_entity.pdbx_description
1 polymer ?
#
loop_
_entity_poly.entity_id
_entity_poly.type
_entity_poly.pdbx_seq_one_letter_code
_entity_poly.pdbx_strand_id
1 'polypeptide(L)' 'MVEKIYEFVGEGRGVPGLARRMTEAEARRLGVEELLAEAVRAGRYRKVKNSTLKVELSTGDEAEDLEV' A
#
# COMPACT_ATOMS: atom_id res chain seq x y z
N MET A 1 -8.31 6.23 -14.81
CA MET A 1 -8.69 5.00 -14.06
C MET A 1 -8.93 5.39 -12.62
N VAL A 2 -10.01 4.96 -12.00
CA VAL A 2 -10.26 5.23 -10.57
C VAL A 2 -9.47 4.19 -9.77
N GLU A 3 -8.34 4.59 -9.21
CA GLU A 3 -7.57 3.72 -8.34
C GLU A 3 -8.36 3.45 -7.06
N LYS A 4 -8.52 2.17 -6.71
CA LYS A 4 -9.16 1.76 -5.47
C LYS A 4 -8.11 1.79 -4.37
N ILE A 5 -8.33 2.68 -3.41
CA ILE A 5 -7.45 2.86 -2.27
C ILE A 5 -8.07 2.17 -1.07
N TYR A 6 -7.24 1.44 -0.33
CA TYR A 6 -7.63 0.76 0.89
C TYR A 6 -6.84 1.36 2.05
N GLU A 7 -7.55 1.65 3.14
CA GLU A 7 -6.99 2.21 4.35
C GLU A 7 -7.33 1.33 5.54
N PHE A 8 -6.34 1.06 6.38
CA PHE A 8 -6.49 0.34 7.63
C PHE A 8 -7.27 1.19 8.63
N VAL A 9 -8.43 0.68 9.04
CA VAL A 9 -9.35 1.29 10.00
C VAL A 9 -9.43 0.51 11.32
N GLY A 10 -8.63 -0.54 11.48
CA GLY A 10 -8.55 -1.29 12.74
C GLY A 10 -7.79 -0.53 13.83
N GLU A 11 -7.95 -0.97 15.08
CA GLU A 11 -7.14 -0.52 16.21
C GLU A 11 -5.81 -1.28 16.30
N GLY A 12 -4.73 -0.60 16.70
CA GLY A 12 -3.41 -1.21 16.94
C GLY A 12 -2.35 -0.92 15.86
N ARG A 13 -1.36 -1.83 15.74
CA ARG A 13 -0.15 -1.64 14.90
C ARG A 13 -0.38 -1.77 13.39
N GLY A 14 -1.57 -2.15 12.92
CA GLY A 14 -1.81 -2.48 11.51
C GLY A 14 -1.77 -3.99 11.23
N VAL A 15 -1.84 -4.35 9.95
CA VAL A 15 -1.64 -5.75 9.52
C VAL A 15 -0.19 -5.91 9.04
N PRO A 16 0.59 -6.85 9.62
CA PRO A 16 1.96 -7.06 9.21
C PRO A 16 2.05 -7.44 7.72
N GLY A 17 2.95 -6.79 6.99
CA GLY A 17 3.08 -6.96 5.54
C GLY A 17 2.15 -6.07 4.71
N LEU A 18 1.23 -5.32 5.33
CA LEU A 18 0.38 -4.35 4.66
C LEU A 18 0.60 -2.95 5.24
N ALA A 19 0.89 -1.99 4.36
CA ALA A 19 0.87 -0.58 4.70
C ALA A 19 -0.52 -0.13 5.17
N ARG A 20 -0.56 0.82 6.12
CA ARG A 20 -1.82 1.38 6.65
C ARG A 20 -2.69 2.03 5.57
N ARG A 21 -2.11 2.44 4.45
CA ARG A 21 -2.83 2.91 3.26
C ARG A 21 -2.08 2.38 2.04
N MET A 22 -2.79 1.77 1.10
CA MET A 22 -2.23 1.28 -0.16
C MET A 22 -3.27 1.21 -1.26
N THR A 23 -2.82 1.14 -2.50
CA THR A 23 -3.69 0.91 -3.66
C THR A 23 -3.78 -0.58 -4.01
N GLU A 24 -4.83 -0.97 -4.75
CA GLU A 24 -4.94 -2.31 -5.34
C GLU A 24 -3.70 -2.66 -6.19
N ALA A 25 -3.16 -1.67 -6.91
CA ALA A 25 -1.97 -1.84 -7.74
C ALA A 25 -0.71 -2.10 -6.91
N GLU A 26 -0.51 -1.39 -5.80
CA GLU A 26 0.61 -1.65 -4.90
C GLU A 26 0.51 -3.03 -4.24
N ALA A 27 -0.69 -3.41 -3.76
CA ALA A 27 -0.91 -4.74 -3.19
C ALA A 27 -0.55 -5.86 -4.19
N ARG A 28 -0.87 -5.66 -5.48
CA ARG A 28 -0.49 -6.56 -6.58
C ARG A 28 1.00 -6.60 -6.86
N ARG A 29 1.69 -5.44 -6.85
CA ARG A 29 3.14 -5.40 -7.03
C ARG A 29 3.89 -6.08 -5.88
N LEU A 30 3.35 -6.00 -4.68
CA LEU A 30 3.91 -6.61 -3.48
C LEU A 30 3.47 -8.07 -3.26
N GLY A 31 2.51 -8.58 -4.05
CA GLY A 31 1.97 -9.94 -3.89
C GLY A 31 1.12 -10.14 -2.63
N VAL A 32 0.58 -9.06 -2.05
CA VAL A 32 -0.22 -9.06 -0.81
C VAL A 32 -1.72 -8.87 -1.08
N GLU A 33 -2.18 -9.13 -2.31
CA GLU A 33 -3.58 -8.97 -2.72
C GLU A 33 -4.53 -9.84 -1.89
N GLU A 34 -4.17 -11.11 -1.64
CA GLU A 34 -4.97 -12.02 -0.81
C GLU A 34 -5.04 -11.53 0.64
N LEU A 35 -3.91 -11.08 1.19
CA LEU A 35 -3.84 -10.56 2.56
C LEU A 35 -4.67 -9.29 2.71
N LEU A 36 -4.62 -8.39 1.72
CA LEU A 36 -5.46 -7.20 1.67
C LEU A 36 -6.94 -7.57 1.62
N ALA A 37 -7.31 -8.55 0.77
CA ALA A 37 -8.69 -9.01 0.64
C ALA A 37 -9.21 -9.62 1.95
N GLU A 38 -8.41 -10.44 2.65
CA GLU A 38 -8.73 -10.94 3.98
C GLU A 38 -8.88 -9.81 4.99
N ALA A 39 -7.97 -8.83 4.99
CA ALA A 39 -8.02 -7.73 5.94
C ALA A 39 -9.24 -6.81 5.71
N VAL A 40 -9.67 -6.64 4.46
CA VAL A 40 -10.94 -5.97 4.13
C VAL A 40 -12.13 -6.81 4.59
N ARG A 41 -12.14 -8.13 4.35
CA ARG A 41 -13.21 -9.05 4.82
C ARG A 41 -13.31 -9.08 6.34
N ALA A 42 -12.19 -9.00 7.04
CA ALA A 42 -12.12 -8.91 8.49
C ALA A 42 -12.57 -7.54 9.04
N GLY A 43 -12.94 -6.58 8.18
CA GLY A 43 -13.33 -5.23 8.58
C GLY A 43 -12.18 -4.36 9.08
N ARG A 44 -10.92 -4.81 8.91
CA ARG A 44 -9.73 -4.07 9.32
C ARG A 44 -9.31 -3.01 8.30
N TYR A 45 -9.72 -3.16 7.04
CA TYR A 45 -9.49 -2.19 5.97
C TYR A 45 -10.80 -1.70 5.37
N ARG A 46 -10.83 -0.42 5.01
CA ARG A 46 -11.95 0.23 4.33
C ARG A 46 -11.50 0.80 2.99
N LYS A 47 -12.36 0.64 2.00
CA LYS A 47 -12.16 1.24 0.69
C LYS A 47 -12.44 2.74 0.75
N VAL A 48 -11.40 3.53 0.55
CA VAL A 48 -11.49 4.99 0.49
C VAL A 48 -11.56 5.37 -0.98
N LYS A 49 -12.64 6.04 -1.40
CA LYS A 49 -12.66 6.70 -2.71
C LYS A 49 -11.84 7.97 -2.56
N ASN A 50 -10.57 7.95 -2.97
CA ASN A 50 -9.81 9.19 -3.06
C ASN A 50 -9.25 9.34 -4.47
N SER A 51 -9.57 10.48 -5.09
CA SER A 51 -9.28 10.80 -6.48
C SER A 51 -7.83 11.26 -6.73
N THR A 52 -6.92 11.16 -5.76
CA THR A 52 -5.54 11.63 -5.95
C THR A 52 -4.61 11.00 -4.89
N LEU A 53 -4.00 9.85 -5.19
CA LEU A 53 -2.75 9.48 -4.52
C LEU A 53 -1.63 9.73 -5.52
N LYS A 54 -0.91 10.84 -5.34
CA LYS A 54 0.44 10.98 -5.88
C LYS A 54 1.30 9.97 -5.13
N VAL A 55 1.52 8.81 -5.74
CA VAL A 55 2.53 7.87 -5.28
C VAL A 55 3.87 8.50 -5.66
N GLU A 56 4.42 9.33 -4.76
CA GLU A 56 5.85 9.68 -4.81
C GLU A 56 6.60 8.41 -4.44
N LEU A 57 6.85 7.56 -5.44
CA LEU A 57 7.86 6.52 -5.33
C LEU A 57 9.19 7.25 -5.19
N SER A 58 9.68 7.38 -3.96
CA SER A 58 11.09 7.61 -3.67
C SER A 58 11.86 6.41 -4.20
N THR A 59 12.22 6.47 -5.49
CA THR A 59 13.36 5.74 -6.04
C THR A 59 14.59 6.28 -5.33
N GLY A 60 14.93 5.67 -4.20
CA GLY A 60 16.27 5.74 -3.64
C GLY A 60 17.17 4.84 -4.47
N ASP A 61 17.56 5.32 -5.65
CA ASP A 61 18.73 4.83 -6.37
C ASP A 61 19.94 5.45 -5.65
N GLU A 62 20.44 4.79 -4.60
CA GLU A 62 21.80 5.04 -4.13
C GLU A 62 22.75 4.50 -5.20
N ALA A 63 23.09 5.36 -6.16
CA ALA A 63 24.28 5.19 -6.97
C ALA A 63 25.48 5.62 -6.11
N GLU A 64 26.07 4.68 -5.37
CA GLU A 64 27.45 4.79 -4.92
C GLU A 64 28.35 4.80 -6.16
N ASP A 65 28.62 6.00 -6.69
CA ASP A 65 29.72 6.23 -7.61
C ASP A 65 30.99 6.41 -6.77
N LEU A 66 31.64 5.30 -6.47
CA LEU A 66 33.01 5.25 -5.98
C LEU A 66 33.93 5.22 -7.20
N GLU A 67 34.44 6.37 -7.63
CA GLU A 67 35.59 6.43 -8.54
C GLU A 67 36.85 6.85 -7.78
N VAL A 68 37.89 6.04 -8.02
CA VAL A 68 39.23 5.99 -7.42
C VAL A 68 40.09 7.21 -7.75
#